data_AF-A0A9W4X3D3-F1
#
_entry.id   AF-A0A9W4X3D3-F1
#
_cell.length_a   1.000
_cell.length_b   1.000
_cell.length_c   1.000
_cell.angle_alpha   90.00
_cell.angle_beta   90.00
_cell.angle_gamma   90.00
#
_symmetry.space_group_name_H-M   'P 1'
#
loop_
_entity.id
_entity.type
_entity.pdbx_description
1 polymer ?
#
loop_
_entity_poly.entity_id
_entity_poly.type
_entity_poly.pdbx_seq_one_letter_code
_entity_poly.pdbx_strand_id
1 'polypeptide(L)'
;MPPYPPASKPIQSLTLHEKLLKIGRNIPCTAGVSSSGSILVRCSCSGWKPKTENTGRADMCACDHRVSNHGDPWTSEEFNWRLEIAMKIDKSLEAKGKLLDFEYEDEEVRDLRRRLTSGNDAAAIKPFKRKLEDGEDIAPIPRKVKLEEEPLSIPEKPAVAEEREGIIEMKVITNDNTMDNLILLTSLKNCIRTQLPNMPAEYITRLVYDRKHQSMAIVKERKRVVGGITFRLFSENHLAEIVFCVVNSDEQAKGYGSHMMNHLKDHLKDKEDIKYLMTYADNHAMGFFKKNGFTTEITLERSLWVHFIKDYDEATIMQCKMIQKVQYTHLQEILAKQKRAIQIKLTERRKQATIYKGIEKNLVKPVEPMTILGIKESGWTPEMEARAHGNKKTNRSIMASITAELKKHAKSWPFRNPVNGEET
;
A
#
# COMPACT_ATOMS: atom_id res chain seq x y z
N MET A 1 -23.14 -10.83 31.62
CA MET A 1 -21.99 -10.21 30.92
C MET A 1 -21.48 -11.20 29.89
N PRO A 2 -21.40 -10.85 28.59
CA PRO A 2 -20.60 -11.64 27.66
C PRO A 2 -19.12 -11.46 28.05
N PRO A 3 -18.34 -12.54 28.20
CA PRO A 3 -16.94 -12.40 28.58
C PRO A 3 -16.18 -11.76 27.41
N TYR A 4 -15.58 -10.58 27.65
CA TYR A 4 -14.59 -10.05 26.72
C TYR A 4 -13.44 -11.09 26.61
N PRO A 5 -13.00 -11.45 25.41
CA PRO A 5 -12.07 -12.56 25.22
C PRO A 5 -10.70 -12.26 25.87
N PRO A 6 -10.09 -13.22 26.60
CA PRO A 6 -8.80 -13.02 27.28
C PRO A 6 -7.68 -12.71 26.28
N ALA A 7 -6.61 -12.04 26.73
CA ALA A 7 -5.51 -11.68 25.82
C ALA A 7 -4.60 -12.87 25.48
N SER A 8 -4.65 -13.93 26.28
CA SER A 8 -3.94 -15.20 26.07
C SER A 8 -4.47 -16.05 24.91
N LYS A 9 -5.71 -15.81 24.44
CA LYS A 9 -6.31 -16.57 23.33
C LYS A 9 -5.67 -16.18 21.99
N PRO A 10 -5.10 -17.13 21.21
CA PRO A 10 -4.39 -16.81 19.97
C PRO A 10 -5.33 -16.30 18.88
N ILE A 11 -4.84 -15.42 18.00
CA ILE A 11 -5.61 -14.77 16.92
C ILE A 11 -6.38 -15.77 16.05
N GLN A 12 -5.77 -16.94 15.79
CA GLN A 12 -6.33 -17.99 14.94
C GLN A 12 -7.56 -18.67 15.55
N SER A 13 -7.69 -18.70 16.88
CA SER A 13 -8.83 -19.32 17.57
C SER A 13 -9.95 -18.33 17.93
N LEU A 14 -9.77 -17.04 17.61
CA LEU A 14 -10.81 -16.02 17.80
C LEU A 14 -11.86 -16.11 16.70
N THR A 15 -13.13 -16.12 17.11
CA THR A 15 -14.27 -15.93 16.20
C THR A 15 -14.24 -14.52 15.60
N LEU A 16 -14.93 -14.32 14.48
CA LEU A 16 -15.04 -12.98 13.85
C LEU A 16 -15.60 -11.94 14.83
N HIS A 17 -16.57 -12.33 15.66
CA HIS A 17 -17.14 -11.49 16.70
C HIS A 17 -16.09 -11.08 17.75
N GLU A 18 -15.30 -12.03 18.26
CA GLU A 18 -14.23 -11.72 19.22
C GLU A 18 -13.14 -10.82 18.63
N LYS A 19 -12.81 -11.00 17.34
CA LYS A 19 -11.87 -10.12 16.63
C LYS A 19 -12.40 -8.69 16.55
N LEU A 20 -13.69 -8.53 16.23
CA LEU A 20 -14.35 -7.22 16.20
C LEU A 20 -14.43 -6.57 17.59
N LEU A 21 -14.64 -7.34 18.66
CA LEU A 21 -14.61 -6.81 20.02
C LEU A 21 -13.23 -6.25 20.40
N LYS A 22 -12.17 -6.99 20.07
CA LYS A 22 -10.78 -6.57 20.36
C LYS A 22 -10.39 -5.31 19.62
N ILE A 23 -10.73 -5.23 18.33
CA ILE A 23 -10.45 -4.05 17.53
C ILE A 23 -11.37 -2.89 17.96
N GLY A 24 -12.67 -3.15 18.06
CA GLY A 24 -13.69 -2.15 18.33
C GLY A 24 -13.52 -1.45 19.66
N ARG A 25 -12.97 -2.12 20.70
CA ARG A 25 -12.59 -1.49 21.97
C ARG A 25 -11.71 -0.25 21.80
N ASN A 26 -10.89 -0.22 20.76
CA ASN A 26 -9.84 0.78 20.57
C ASN A 26 -10.14 1.77 19.43
N ILE A 27 -11.34 1.70 18.84
CA ILE A 27 -11.72 2.52 17.69
C ILE A 27 -13.06 3.21 17.94
N PRO A 28 -13.20 4.51 17.61
CA PRO A 28 -14.46 5.22 17.75
C PRO A 28 -15.56 4.68 16.83
N CYS A 29 -16.82 4.87 17.21
CA CYS A 29 -17.94 4.43 16.37
C CYS A 29 -18.08 5.34 15.14
N THR A 30 -18.31 4.72 13.98
CA THR A 30 -18.53 5.41 12.70
C THR A 30 -20.00 5.63 12.38
N ALA A 31 -20.93 5.17 13.21
CA ALA A 31 -22.36 5.35 12.98
C ALA A 31 -22.80 6.81 13.14
N GLY A 32 -23.51 7.31 12.13
CA GLY A 32 -24.34 8.52 12.20
C GLY A 32 -25.81 8.10 12.15
N VAL A 33 -26.62 8.59 13.08
CA VAL A 33 -28.06 8.26 13.12
C VAL A 33 -28.77 8.94 11.96
N SER A 34 -29.59 8.19 11.20
CA SER A 34 -30.68 8.79 10.43
C SER A 34 -31.87 7.82 10.36
N SER A 35 -32.83 8.05 11.24
CA SER A 35 -34.22 7.60 11.10
C SER A 35 -35.15 8.79 11.34
N SER A 36 -35.00 9.84 10.53
CA SER A 36 -35.90 11.01 10.32
C SER A 36 -35.13 12.33 10.20
N GLY A 37 -34.86 12.74 8.96
CA GLY A 37 -34.85 14.15 8.52
C GLY A 37 -34.14 15.24 9.33
N SER A 38 -33.09 14.97 10.10
CA SER A 38 -32.35 16.00 10.83
C SER A 38 -30.87 15.65 11.02
N ILE A 39 -30.05 16.69 11.22
CA ILE A 39 -28.58 16.77 11.27
C ILE A 39 -27.86 15.46 11.71
N LEU A 40 -26.89 15.03 10.89
CA LEU A 40 -25.95 13.94 11.19
C LEU A 40 -25.09 14.28 12.43
N VAL A 41 -25.51 13.83 13.61
CA VAL A 41 -24.69 13.85 14.83
C VAL A 41 -23.83 12.57 14.83
N ARG A 42 -22.50 12.74 14.77
CA ARG A 42 -21.56 11.62 14.91
C ARG A 42 -21.62 11.07 16.34
N CYS A 43 -21.55 9.75 16.47
CA CYS A 43 -21.45 9.09 17.77
C CYS A 43 -20.15 9.51 18.48
N SER A 44 -20.23 9.88 19.76
CA SER A 44 -19.11 10.39 20.56
C SER A 44 -18.30 9.30 21.30
N CYS A 45 -18.57 8.02 21.06
CA CYS A 45 -17.85 6.98 21.77
C CYS A 45 -16.44 6.77 21.19
N SER A 46 -15.46 6.68 22.09
CA SER A 46 -14.04 6.50 21.79
C SER A 46 -13.64 5.03 21.55
N GLY A 47 -14.57 4.10 21.76
CA GLY A 47 -14.32 2.66 21.74
C GLY A 47 -15.56 1.87 22.08
N TRP A 48 -15.60 0.60 21.66
CA TRP A 48 -16.66 -0.32 22.04
C TRP A 48 -16.58 -0.60 23.55
N LYS A 49 -17.70 -0.40 24.24
CA LYS A 49 -17.89 -0.72 25.66
C LYS A 49 -19.15 -1.57 25.80
N PRO A 50 -19.15 -2.64 26.61
CA PRO A 50 -20.34 -3.48 26.77
C PRO A 50 -21.49 -2.66 27.38
N LYS A 51 -22.68 -2.73 26.78
CA LYS A 51 -23.88 -2.11 27.37
C LYS A 51 -24.30 -2.90 28.63
N THR A 52 -24.36 -2.21 29.77
CA THR A 52 -24.66 -2.81 31.09
C THR A 52 -26.16 -3.05 31.33
N GLU A 53 -27.02 -2.38 30.56
CA GLU A 53 -28.47 -2.54 30.62
C GLU A 53 -28.93 -3.75 29.78
N ASN A 54 -29.79 -4.57 30.37
CA ASN A 54 -30.06 -5.97 30.05
C ASN A 54 -30.76 -6.19 28.69
N THR A 55 -30.05 -5.98 27.58
CA THR A 55 -30.58 -6.10 26.19
C THR A 55 -30.49 -7.51 25.60
N GLY A 56 -29.94 -8.49 26.34
CA GLY A 56 -29.75 -9.87 25.85
C GLY A 56 -28.81 -10.01 24.64
N ARG A 57 -28.16 -8.92 24.20
CA ARG A 57 -27.31 -8.86 23.00
C ARG A 57 -25.89 -8.46 23.36
N ALA A 58 -24.94 -9.37 23.12
CA ALA A 58 -23.52 -9.21 23.43
C ALA A 58 -22.77 -8.26 22.49
N ASP A 59 -23.36 -7.89 21.36
CA ASP A 59 -22.74 -7.08 20.30
C ASP A 59 -23.01 -5.57 20.42
N MET A 60 -23.79 -5.16 21.42
CA MET A 60 -24.21 -3.76 21.61
C MET A 60 -23.21 -2.97 22.44
N CYS A 61 -22.77 -1.85 21.89
CA CYS A 61 -21.97 -0.85 22.58
C CYS A 61 -22.86 0.00 23.51
N ALA A 62 -22.26 0.61 24.54
CA ALA A 62 -22.90 1.62 25.38
C ALA A 62 -23.47 2.82 24.58
N CYS A 63 -23.00 3.05 23.36
CA CYS A 63 -23.52 4.09 22.46
C CYS A 63 -24.70 3.65 21.58
N ASP A 64 -25.31 2.51 21.87
CA ASP A 64 -26.43 1.90 21.11
C ASP A 64 -26.13 1.48 19.68
N HIS A 65 -24.86 1.39 19.34
CA HIS A 65 -24.40 0.88 18.04
C HIS A 65 -23.76 -0.50 18.19
N ARG A 66 -23.85 -1.30 17.12
CA ARG A 66 -23.23 -2.63 17.06
C ARG A 66 -21.71 -2.52 17.00
N VAL A 67 -21.01 -3.54 17.48
CA VAL A 67 -19.55 -3.66 17.36
C VAL A 67 -19.04 -3.54 15.91
N SER A 68 -19.84 -3.90 14.92
CA SER A 68 -19.53 -3.69 13.49
C SER A 68 -19.31 -2.22 13.13
N ASN A 69 -19.98 -1.29 13.81
CA ASN A 69 -19.83 0.14 13.59
C ASN A 69 -18.54 0.71 14.22
N HIS A 70 -17.77 -0.13 14.90
CA HIS A 70 -16.42 0.17 15.35
C HIS A 70 -15.36 -0.47 14.45
N GLY A 71 -15.73 -0.95 13.24
CA GLY A 71 -14.74 -1.54 12.36
C GLY A 71 -15.05 -1.83 10.89
N ASP A 72 -15.74 -0.94 10.20
CA ASP A 72 -16.11 -1.11 8.79
C ASP A 72 -16.13 0.26 8.07
N PRO A 73 -15.67 0.40 6.80
CA PRO A 73 -15.05 -0.62 5.94
C PRO A 73 -13.52 -0.56 5.85
N TRP A 74 -12.89 -1.72 6.05
CA TRP A 74 -11.44 -1.93 5.91
C TRP A 74 -11.11 -3.08 4.96
N THR A 75 -9.93 -3.02 4.37
CA THR A 75 -9.36 -4.15 3.62
C THR A 75 -8.94 -5.30 4.56
N SER A 76 -8.80 -6.52 4.03
CA SER A 76 -8.36 -7.68 4.83
C SER A 76 -6.96 -7.49 5.46
N GLU A 77 -6.07 -6.74 4.80
CA GLU A 77 -4.73 -6.41 5.31
C GLU A 77 -4.81 -5.44 6.49
N GLU A 78 -5.60 -4.37 6.38
CA GLU A 78 -5.84 -3.42 7.47
C GLU A 78 -6.53 -4.09 8.67
N PHE A 79 -7.49 -4.97 8.41
CA PHE A 79 -8.18 -5.72 9.45
C PHE A 79 -7.20 -6.57 10.27
N ASN A 80 -6.31 -7.32 9.60
CA ASN A 80 -5.32 -8.15 10.27
C ASN A 80 -4.28 -7.32 11.03
N TRP A 81 -3.80 -6.23 10.44
CA TRP A 81 -2.85 -5.34 11.11
C TRP A 81 -3.45 -4.66 12.36
N ARG A 82 -4.70 -4.16 12.29
CA ARG A 82 -5.40 -3.60 13.45
C ARG A 82 -5.64 -4.65 14.53
N LEU A 83 -5.93 -5.89 14.14
CA LEU A 83 -6.09 -7.00 15.07
C LEU A 83 -4.79 -7.30 15.85
N GLU A 84 -3.63 -7.27 15.19
CA GLU A 84 -2.34 -7.45 15.85
C GLU A 84 -2.04 -6.36 16.88
N ILE A 85 -2.33 -5.10 16.55
CA ILE A 85 -2.13 -3.99 17.49
C ILE A 85 -3.13 -4.07 18.65
N ALA A 86 -4.39 -4.40 18.38
CA ALA A 86 -5.40 -4.63 19.42
C ALA A 86 -4.98 -5.74 20.39
N MET A 87 -4.38 -6.83 19.89
CA MET A 87 -3.84 -7.89 20.72
C MET A 87 -2.65 -7.44 21.58
N LYS A 88 -1.82 -6.51 21.11
CA LYS A 88 -0.74 -5.91 21.92
C LYS A 88 -1.30 -5.06 23.06
N ILE A 89 -2.35 -4.27 22.78
CA ILE A 89 -3.06 -3.48 23.78
C ILE A 89 -3.66 -4.40 24.86
N ASP A 90 -4.40 -5.42 24.44
CA ASP A 90 -5.01 -6.38 25.38
C ASP A 90 -3.96 -7.08 26.26
N LYS A 91 -2.80 -7.46 25.71
CA LYS A 91 -1.70 -8.04 26.51
C LYS A 91 -1.13 -7.06 27.53
N SER A 92 -0.93 -5.79 27.16
CA SER A 92 -0.45 -4.75 28.07
C SER A 92 -1.45 -4.49 29.20
N LEU A 93 -2.75 -4.44 28.87
CA LEU A 93 -3.83 -4.30 29.85
C LEU A 93 -3.98 -5.53 30.76
N GLU A 94 -3.83 -6.74 30.23
CA GLU A 94 -3.88 -7.98 31.01
C GLU A 94 -2.71 -8.08 31.99
N ALA A 95 -1.50 -7.71 31.56
CA ALA A 95 -0.32 -7.65 32.44
C ALA A 95 -0.50 -6.65 33.60
N LYS A 96 -1.27 -5.57 33.38
CA LYS A 96 -1.59 -4.56 34.40
C LYS A 96 -2.83 -4.90 35.23
N GLY A 97 -3.50 -6.02 34.96
CA GLY A 97 -4.76 -6.39 35.63
C GLY A 97 -5.94 -5.47 35.27
N LYS A 98 -5.84 -4.73 34.16
CA LYS A 98 -6.80 -3.71 33.70
C LYS A 98 -7.56 -4.12 32.43
N LEU A 99 -7.55 -5.40 32.07
CA LEU A 99 -8.20 -5.88 30.85
C LEU A 99 -9.70 -5.57 30.81
N LEU A 100 -10.42 -5.66 31.92
CA LEU A 100 -11.87 -5.36 31.96
C LEU A 100 -12.18 -3.90 32.34
N ASP A 101 -11.15 -3.07 32.53
CA ASP A 101 -11.27 -1.65 32.78
C ASP A 101 -11.28 -0.91 31.42
N PHE A 102 -12.48 -0.60 30.93
CA PHE A 102 -12.66 0.04 29.62
C PHE A 102 -12.39 1.55 29.66
N GLU A 103 -12.14 2.12 30.83
CA GLU A 103 -11.86 3.56 31.02
C GLU A 103 -10.38 3.83 31.30
N TYR A 104 -9.64 2.80 31.68
CA TYR A 104 -8.20 2.89 31.88
C TYR A 104 -7.44 3.32 30.61
N GLU A 105 -6.53 4.27 30.79
CA GLU A 105 -5.61 4.74 29.77
C GLU A 105 -4.26 5.12 30.39
N ASP A 106 -3.19 4.61 29.81
CA ASP A 106 -1.81 4.99 30.11
C ASP A 106 -1.08 5.42 28.82
N GLU A 107 0.15 5.92 28.95
CA GLU A 107 0.93 6.43 27.81
C GLU A 107 1.16 5.36 26.73
N GLU A 108 1.41 4.11 27.14
CA GLU A 108 1.67 2.98 26.23
C GLU A 108 0.39 2.57 25.47
N VAL A 109 -0.74 2.47 26.16
CA VAL A 109 -2.04 2.15 25.58
C VAL A 109 -2.50 3.27 24.66
N ARG A 110 -2.28 4.54 25.04
CA ARG A 110 -2.61 5.71 24.21
C ARG A 110 -1.79 5.73 22.92
N ASP A 111 -0.51 5.43 22.98
CA ASP A 111 0.36 5.33 21.80
C ASP A 111 -0.03 4.17 20.89
N LEU A 112 -0.36 3.01 21.46
CA LEU A 112 -0.84 1.87 20.68
C LEU A 112 -2.21 2.14 20.03
N ARG A 113 -3.13 2.80 20.73
CA ARG A 113 -4.41 3.25 20.17
C ARG A 113 -4.20 4.26 19.04
N ARG A 114 -3.31 5.24 19.22
CA ARG A 114 -2.94 6.20 18.16
C ARG A 114 -2.44 5.48 16.92
N ARG A 115 -1.55 4.50 17.08
CA ARG A 115 -1.07 3.67 15.97
C ARG A 115 -2.20 2.90 15.28
N LEU A 116 -3.15 2.39 16.05
CA LEU A 116 -4.30 1.64 15.52
C LEU A 116 -5.25 2.52 14.70
N THR A 117 -5.39 3.80 15.04
CA THR A 117 -6.25 4.79 14.36
C THR A 117 -5.54 5.52 13.21
N SER A 118 -4.24 5.80 13.32
CA SER A 118 -3.48 6.64 12.36
C SER A 118 -3.07 5.97 11.04
N GLY A 119 -3.43 4.71 10.80
CA GLY A 119 -3.02 3.99 9.59
C GLY A 119 -1.49 3.74 9.54
N ASN A 120 -1.04 3.02 8.51
CA ASN A 120 0.27 2.35 8.48
C ASN A 120 1.50 3.27 8.34
N ASP A 121 1.37 4.59 8.55
CA ASP A 121 2.45 5.57 8.35
C ASP A 121 3.29 5.84 9.62
N ALA A 122 2.89 5.32 10.79
CA ALA A 122 3.53 5.64 12.08
C ALA A 122 4.68 4.73 12.51
N ALA A 123 5.08 3.72 11.71
CA ALA A 123 6.12 2.76 12.10
C ALA A 123 7.57 3.33 12.09
N ALA A 124 7.77 4.60 11.75
CA ALA A 124 9.08 5.21 11.53
C ALA A 124 9.38 6.42 12.42
N ILE A 125 9.05 6.39 13.72
CA ILE A 125 9.54 7.40 14.67
C ILE A 125 9.94 6.72 15.99
N LYS A 126 11.24 6.63 16.26
CA LYS A 126 11.76 6.34 17.62
C LYS A 126 11.65 7.61 18.48
N PRO A 127 11.28 7.52 19.77
CA PRO A 127 11.09 8.70 20.61
C PRO A 127 12.44 9.27 21.04
N PHE A 128 12.72 10.53 20.69
CA PHE A 128 13.87 11.28 21.17
C PHE A 128 13.41 12.17 22.34
N LYS A 129 13.78 11.82 23.57
CA LYS A 129 13.57 12.68 24.75
C LYS A 129 14.44 13.94 24.59
N ARG A 130 13.83 15.12 24.43
CA ARG A 130 14.54 16.41 24.55
C ARG A 130 14.44 16.90 26.00
N LYS A 131 15.59 17.08 26.64
CA LYS A 131 15.74 17.99 27.78
C LYS A 131 15.73 19.43 27.24
N LEU A 132 15.02 20.31 27.94
CA LEU A 132 15.08 21.75 27.78
C LEU A 132 16.34 22.25 28.48
N GLU A 133 17.19 22.98 27.78
CA GLU A 133 18.12 23.94 28.37
C GLU A 133 18.03 25.24 27.57
N ASP A 134 18.13 26.32 28.34
CA ASP A 134 17.84 27.71 27.97
C ASP A 134 18.81 28.31 26.95
N GLY A 135 18.35 29.42 26.39
CA GLY A 135 18.85 30.01 25.15
C GLY A 135 20.26 30.56 25.16
N GLU A 136 20.82 30.64 23.96
CA GLU A 136 21.73 31.69 23.51
C GLU A 136 21.79 31.68 21.97
N ASP A 137 21.94 32.88 21.41
CA ASP A 137 21.91 33.21 19.98
C ASP A 137 22.85 32.35 19.12
N ILE A 138 22.32 31.72 18.08
CA ILE A 138 23.13 31.09 17.03
C ILE A 138 22.78 31.72 15.68
N ALA A 139 23.72 32.53 15.18
CA ALA A 139 23.76 33.05 13.83
C ALA A 139 23.61 31.93 12.77
N PRO A 140 23.06 32.21 11.58
CA PRO A 140 22.73 31.17 10.62
C PRO A 140 24.00 30.57 9.98
N ILE A 141 24.41 29.40 10.46
CA ILE A 141 25.42 28.57 9.79
C ILE A 141 24.75 28.00 8.53
N PRO A 142 25.31 28.21 7.31
CA PRO A 142 24.78 27.57 6.11
C PRO A 142 25.11 26.07 6.17
N ARG A 143 24.11 25.26 6.57
CA ARG A 143 24.17 23.80 6.39
C ARG A 143 24.19 23.50 4.90
N LYS A 144 25.38 23.39 4.30
CA LYS A 144 25.57 22.60 3.07
C LYS A 144 25.14 21.18 3.42
N VAL A 145 23.95 20.79 2.98
CA VAL A 145 23.42 19.46 3.25
C VAL A 145 24.29 18.45 2.51
N LYS A 146 25.08 17.66 3.25
CA LYS A 146 25.78 16.47 2.76
C LYS A 146 24.76 15.36 2.41
N LEU A 147 23.88 15.64 1.46
CA LEU A 147 22.90 14.67 0.93
C LEU A 147 23.56 13.64 0.00
N GLU A 148 24.85 13.78 -0.30
CA GLU A 148 25.58 12.91 -1.24
C GLU A 148 26.12 11.63 -0.59
N GLU A 149 26.36 11.59 0.72
CA GLU A 149 27.12 10.49 1.37
C GLU A 149 26.29 9.46 2.15
N GLU A 150 25.02 9.73 2.51
CA GLU A 150 24.23 8.74 3.27
C GLU A 150 23.84 7.52 2.40
N PRO A 151 23.98 6.27 2.87
CA PRO A 151 23.52 5.11 2.11
C PRO A 151 21.99 5.14 1.94
N LEU A 152 21.52 4.80 0.73
CA LEU A 152 20.09 4.68 0.45
C LEU A 152 19.51 3.50 1.25
N SER A 153 18.74 3.78 2.30
CA SER A 153 17.98 2.77 3.02
C SER A 153 16.75 2.35 2.20
N ILE A 154 16.89 1.32 1.38
CA ILE A 154 15.79 0.73 0.63
C ILE A 154 15.26 -0.45 1.44
N PRO A 155 13.97 -0.44 1.87
CA PRO A 155 13.37 -1.60 2.51
C PRO A 155 13.41 -2.79 1.55
N GLU A 156 14.17 -3.82 1.92
CA GLU A 156 14.32 -5.00 1.11
C GLU A 156 13.10 -5.92 1.25
N LYS A 157 12.63 -6.46 0.12
CA LYS A 157 11.50 -7.40 0.12
C LYS A 157 12.00 -8.79 0.54
N PRO A 158 11.17 -9.59 1.26
CA PRO A 158 11.54 -10.94 1.67
C PRO A 158 12.05 -11.81 0.52
N ALA A 159 11.42 -11.75 -0.66
CA ALA A 159 11.85 -12.52 -1.83
C ALA A 159 13.31 -12.23 -2.27
N VAL A 160 13.75 -10.98 -2.18
CA VAL A 160 15.12 -10.59 -2.58
C VAL A 160 16.12 -11.08 -1.53
N ALA A 161 15.77 -10.97 -0.25
CA ALA A 161 16.59 -11.49 0.84
C ALA A 161 16.72 -13.02 0.77
N GLU A 162 15.62 -13.74 0.57
CA GLU A 162 15.61 -15.21 0.46
C GLU A 162 16.41 -15.70 -0.77
N GLU A 163 16.40 -14.97 -1.89
CA GLU A 163 17.22 -15.31 -3.06
C GLU A 163 18.72 -15.11 -2.78
N ARG A 164 19.08 -13.99 -2.14
CA ARG A 164 20.47 -13.72 -1.77
C ARG A 164 21.02 -14.75 -0.77
N GLU A 165 20.17 -15.24 0.12
CA GLU A 165 20.52 -16.29 1.08
C GLU A 165 20.51 -17.70 0.46
N GLY A 166 20.12 -17.84 -0.81
CA GLY A 166 20.05 -19.13 -1.51
C GLY A 166 18.91 -20.03 -1.04
N ILE A 167 17.92 -19.48 -0.33
CA ILE A 167 16.71 -20.21 0.12
C ILE A 167 15.79 -20.49 -1.07
N ILE A 168 15.69 -19.53 -1.98
CA ILE A 168 14.95 -19.64 -3.23
C ILE A 168 15.89 -19.50 -4.43
N GLU A 169 15.55 -20.18 -5.51
CA GLU A 169 16.25 -20.11 -6.79
C GLU A 169 15.24 -19.81 -7.91
N MET A 170 15.56 -18.86 -8.77
CA MET A 170 14.82 -18.61 -10.01
C MET A 170 15.31 -19.54 -11.10
N LYS A 171 14.42 -20.37 -11.66
CA LYS A 171 14.75 -21.30 -12.74
C LYS A 171 13.82 -21.13 -13.94
N VAL A 172 14.41 -21.14 -15.13
CA VAL A 172 13.67 -21.31 -16.37
C VAL A 172 13.64 -22.80 -16.69
N ILE A 173 12.44 -23.34 -16.79
CA ILE A 173 12.16 -24.76 -16.92
C ILE A 173 11.41 -24.97 -18.23
N THR A 174 11.84 -25.96 -18.99
CA THR A 174 11.22 -26.37 -20.25
C THR A 174 11.06 -27.88 -20.27
N ASN A 175 10.16 -28.40 -21.10
CA ASN A 175 10.02 -29.84 -21.25
C ASN A 175 11.10 -30.40 -22.19
N ASP A 176 12.28 -30.67 -21.63
CA ASP A 176 13.43 -31.29 -22.30
C ASP A 176 13.54 -32.80 -22.04
N ASN A 177 12.49 -33.42 -21.48
CA ASN A 177 12.44 -34.80 -21.00
C ASN A 177 13.45 -35.16 -19.90
N THR A 178 14.10 -34.19 -19.24
CA THR A 178 14.92 -34.48 -18.07
C THR A 178 14.04 -34.73 -16.84
N MET A 179 14.46 -35.68 -15.99
CA MET A 179 13.69 -36.03 -14.80
C MET A 179 13.51 -34.84 -13.85
N ASP A 180 14.54 -34.01 -13.69
CA ASP A 180 14.49 -32.84 -12.81
C ASP A 180 13.49 -31.79 -13.32
N ASN A 181 13.51 -31.45 -14.61
CA ASN A 181 12.54 -30.51 -15.16
C ASN A 181 11.12 -31.08 -15.14
N LEU A 182 10.94 -32.37 -15.40
CA LEU A 182 9.63 -33.01 -15.29
C LEU A 182 9.06 -32.95 -13.87
N ILE A 183 9.90 -33.15 -12.84
CA ILE A 183 9.49 -33.00 -11.44
C ILE A 183 9.05 -31.56 -11.16
N LEU A 184 9.84 -30.58 -11.59
CA LEU A 184 9.53 -29.16 -11.38
C LEU A 184 8.27 -28.72 -12.14
N LEU A 185 8.11 -29.13 -13.40
CA LEU A 185 6.90 -28.89 -14.20
C LEU A 185 5.68 -29.55 -13.57
N THR A 186 5.81 -30.76 -13.02
CA THR A 186 4.72 -31.42 -12.28
C THR A 186 4.31 -30.62 -11.05
N SER A 187 5.30 -30.13 -10.28
CA SER A 187 5.07 -29.30 -9.11
C SER A 187 4.38 -27.98 -9.49
N LEU A 188 4.84 -27.32 -10.55
CA LEU A 188 4.23 -26.10 -11.09
C LEU A 188 2.79 -26.36 -11.59
N LYS A 189 2.56 -27.43 -12.35
CA LYS A 189 1.22 -27.82 -12.83
C LYS A 189 0.24 -27.97 -11.68
N ASN A 190 0.66 -28.63 -10.60
CA ASN A 190 -0.16 -28.80 -9.40
C ASN A 190 -0.44 -27.45 -8.72
N CYS A 191 0.56 -26.56 -8.63
CA CYS A 191 0.38 -25.20 -8.14
C CYS A 191 -0.66 -24.43 -8.97
N ILE A 192 -0.53 -24.44 -10.31
CA ILE A 192 -1.47 -23.76 -11.22
C ILE A 192 -2.88 -24.30 -11.06
N ARG A 193 -3.04 -25.63 -11.00
CA ARG A 193 -4.36 -26.27 -10.80
C ARG A 193 -5.04 -25.84 -9.51
N THR A 194 -4.28 -25.69 -8.42
CA THR A 194 -4.83 -25.26 -7.13
C THR A 194 -5.18 -23.76 -7.15
N GLN A 195 -4.35 -22.92 -7.78
CA GLN A 195 -4.54 -21.47 -7.78
C GLN A 195 -5.54 -20.99 -8.85
N LEU A 196 -5.77 -21.76 -9.92
CA LEU A 196 -6.71 -21.45 -11.00
C LEU A 196 -7.76 -22.57 -11.15
N PRO A 197 -8.75 -22.67 -10.24
CA PRO A 197 -9.73 -23.76 -10.23
C PRO A 197 -10.68 -23.76 -11.45
N ASN A 198 -10.88 -22.60 -12.07
CA ASN A 198 -11.72 -22.48 -13.27
C ASN A 198 -11.04 -22.99 -14.54
N MET A 199 -9.73 -23.23 -14.51
CA MET A 199 -8.97 -23.74 -15.66
C MET A 199 -9.00 -25.28 -15.68
N PRO A 200 -9.43 -25.92 -16.78
CA PRO A 200 -9.48 -27.37 -16.85
C PRO A 200 -8.12 -28.03 -16.63
N ALA A 201 -8.07 -29.09 -15.83
CA ALA A 201 -6.81 -29.75 -15.47
C ALA A 201 -6.06 -30.31 -16.68
N GLU A 202 -6.79 -30.84 -17.67
CA GLU A 202 -6.21 -31.32 -18.94
C GLU A 202 -5.60 -30.17 -19.75
N TYR A 203 -6.28 -29.02 -19.79
CA TYR A 203 -5.79 -27.82 -20.46
C TYR A 203 -4.47 -27.32 -19.84
N ILE A 204 -4.41 -27.20 -18.51
CA ILE A 204 -3.19 -26.83 -17.78
C ILE A 204 -2.07 -27.82 -18.09
N THR A 205 -2.35 -29.12 -17.97
CA THR A 205 -1.37 -30.19 -18.20
C THR A 205 -0.79 -30.11 -19.61
N ARG A 206 -1.65 -29.95 -20.61
CA ARG A 206 -1.25 -29.86 -22.02
C ARG A 206 -0.31 -28.69 -22.26
N LEU A 207 -0.59 -27.51 -21.71
CA LEU A 207 0.23 -26.32 -21.94
C LEU A 207 1.52 -26.31 -21.13
N VAL A 208 1.49 -26.74 -19.86
CA VAL A 208 2.70 -26.77 -19.01
C VAL A 208 3.75 -27.76 -19.56
N TYR A 209 3.31 -28.86 -20.18
CA TYR A 209 4.21 -29.85 -20.81
C TYR A 209 4.47 -29.62 -22.30
N ASP A 210 3.83 -28.65 -22.94
CA ASP A 210 4.08 -28.34 -24.35
C ASP A 210 5.49 -27.75 -24.50
N ARG A 211 6.29 -28.31 -25.42
CA ARG A 211 7.66 -27.86 -25.70
C ARG A 211 7.73 -26.45 -26.29
N LYS A 212 6.61 -25.92 -26.81
CA LYS A 212 6.50 -24.52 -27.26
C LYS A 212 6.35 -23.54 -26.10
N HIS A 213 6.06 -24.03 -24.89
CA HIS A 213 5.94 -23.22 -23.69
C HIS A 213 7.17 -23.39 -22.81
N GLN A 214 7.49 -22.33 -22.09
CA GLN A 214 8.53 -22.30 -21.08
C GLN A 214 7.93 -21.80 -19.78
N SER A 215 8.54 -22.14 -18.66
CA SER A 215 8.08 -21.69 -17.35
C SER A 215 9.22 -21.12 -16.54
N MET A 216 9.07 -19.90 -16.05
CA MET A 216 9.94 -19.37 -15.00
C MET A 216 9.32 -19.71 -13.64
N ALA A 217 10.04 -20.42 -12.79
CA ALA A 217 9.55 -20.82 -11.47
C ALA A 217 10.49 -20.39 -10.35
N ILE A 218 9.88 -20.13 -9.19
CA ILE A 218 10.60 -20.00 -7.93
C ILE A 218 10.66 -21.38 -7.29
N VAL A 219 11.88 -21.88 -7.09
CA VAL A 219 12.14 -23.18 -6.47
C VAL A 219 12.73 -22.98 -5.09
N LYS A 220 12.09 -23.56 -4.08
CA LYS A 220 12.57 -23.62 -2.70
C LYS A 220 13.05 -25.04 -2.40
N GLU A 221 14.08 -25.18 -1.57
CA GLU A 221 14.62 -26.49 -1.15
C GLU A 221 14.93 -27.43 -2.34
N ARG A 222 15.43 -26.84 -3.45
CA ARG A 222 15.84 -27.51 -4.71
C ARG A 222 14.74 -28.20 -5.54
N LYS A 223 13.61 -28.62 -4.97
CA LYS A 223 12.56 -29.37 -5.69
C LYS A 223 11.13 -28.87 -5.50
N ARG A 224 10.88 -27.94 -4.58
CA ARG A 224 9.53 -27.44 -4.29
C ARG A 224 9.26 -26.16 -5.07
N VAL A 225 8.32 -26.19 -6.02
CA VAL A 225 7.88 -24.98 -6.73
C VAL A 225 6.87 -24.22 -5.88
N VAL A 226 7.19 -22.98 -5.53
CA VAL A 226 6.30 -22.11 -4.74
C VAL A 226 5.48 -21.15 -5.60
N GLY A 227 5.86 -20.96 -6.86
CA GLY A 227 5.15 -20.15 -7.84
C GLY A 227 5.82 -20.24 -9.19
N GLY A 228 5.11 -19.84 -10.24
CA GLY A 228 5.63 -19.84 -11.60
C GLY A 228 4.82 -19.01 -12.59
N ILE A 229 5.51 -18.60 -13.66
CA ILE A 229 4.92 -17.99 -14.84
C ILE A 229 5.21 -18.91 -16.03
N THR A 230 4.18 -19.45 -16.64
CA THR A 230 4.27 -20.18 -17.92
C THR A 230 4.00 -19.22 -19.05
N PHE A 231 4.88 -19.18 -20.03
CA PHE A 231 4.82 -18.27 -21.17
C PHE A 231 5.20 -18.98 -22.48
N ARG A 232 4.81 -18.36 -23.59
CA ARG A 232 5.14 -18.81 -24.94
C ARG A 232 5.81 -17.67 -25.71
N LEU A 233 6.89 -18.00 -26.40
CA LEU A 233 7.68 -17.04 -27.17
C LEU A 233 7.22 -16.98 -28.63
N PHE A 234 7.18 -15.76 -29.15
CA PHE A 234 7.01 -15.44 -30.56
C PHE A 234 8.15 -14.50 -30.98
N SER A 235 9.34 -15.08 -31.16
CA SER A 235 10.59 -14.34 -31.37
C SER A 235 10.54 -13.44 -32.60
N GLU A 236 9.91 -13.88 -33.69
CA GLU A 236 9.71 -13.08 -34.91
C GLU A 236 8.96 -11.76 -34.65
N ASN A 237 8.05 -11.77 -33.68
CA ASN A 237 7.20 -10.62 -33.34
C ASN A 237 7.71 -9.87 -32.10
N HIS A 238 8.88 -10.25 -31.56
CA HIS A 238 9.42 -9.76 -30.29
C HIS A 238 8.38 -9.79 -29.15
N LEU A 239 7.54 -10.82 -29.13
CA LEU A 239 6.36 -10.94 -28.28
C LEU A 239 6.43 -12.21 -27.44
N ALA A 240 6.01 -12.13 -26.18
CA ALA A 240 5.74 -13.30 -25.35
C ALA A 240 4.33 -13.26 -24.78
N GLU A 241 3.62 -14.38 -24.88
CA GLU A 241 2.32 -14.60 -24.25
C GLU A 241 2.54 -15.19 -22.85
N ILE A 242 2.02 -14.53 -21.82
CA ILE A 242 1.90 -15.11 -20.48
C ILE A 242 0.61 -15.91 -20.44
N VAL A 243 0.74 -17.21 -20.23
CA VAL A 243 -0.37 -18.18 -20.21
C VAL A 243 -0.87 -18.40 -18.78
N PHE A 244 0.05 -18.64 -17.84
CA PHE A 244 -0.26 -18.82 -16.43
C PHE A 244 0.70 -17.98 -15.58
N CYS A 245 0.19 -17.39 -14.51
CA CYS A 245 0.99 -16.68 -13.52
C CYS A 245 0.39 -16.93 -12.14
N VAL A 246 1.09 -17.73 -11.32
CA VAL A 246 0.57 -18.16 -10.01
C VAL A 246 1.66 -18.12 -8.94
N VAL A 247 1.23 -17.90 -7.70
CA VAL A 247 2.04 -18.06 -6.50
C VAL A 247 1.18 -18.84 -5.50
N ASN A 248 1.76 -19.84 -4.85
CA ASN A 248 1.07 -20.63 -3.84
C ASN A 248 0.53 -19.71 -2.72
N SER A 249 -0.70 -19.93 -2.28
CA SER A 249 -1.41 -19.06 -1.34
C SER A 249 -0.65 -18.82 -0.03
N ASP A 250 0.01 -19.85 0.50
CA ASP A 250 0.82 -19.78 1.73
C ASP A 250 2.06 -18.88 1.60
N GLU A 251 2.49 -18.63 0.36
CA GLU A 251 3.69 -17.90 0.00
C GLU A 251 3.34 -16.54 -0.64
N GLN A 252 2.06 -16.18 -0.73
CA GLN A 252 1.61 -14.87 -1.18
C GLN A 252 1.98 -13.76 -0.18
N ALA A 253 1.84 -12.50 -0.59
CA ALA A 253 2.22 -11.30 0.17
C ALA A 253 3.72 -11.13 0.51
N LYS A 254 4.60 -12.11 0.24
CA LYS A 254 6.07 -12.00 0.39
C LYS A 254 6.78 -11.27 -0.75
N GLY A 255 6.03 -10.91 -1.80
CA GLY A 255 6.56 -10.21 -2.98
C GLY A 255 7.04 -11.13 -4.12
N TYR A 256 6.89 -12.45 -3.99
CA TYR A 256 7.31 -13.43 -5.00
C TYR A 256 6.76 -13.18 -6.41
N GLY A 257 5.49 -12.78 -6.54
CA GLY A 257 4.91 -12.51 -7.86
C GLY A 257 5.64 -11.38 -8.60
N SER A 258 5.88 -10.24 -7.92
CA SER A 258 6.64 -9.13 -8.52
C SER A 258 8.10 -9.49 -8.75
N HIS A 259 8.70 -10.28 -7.84
CA HIS A 259 10.07 -10.74 -7.97
C HIS A 259 10.27 -11.59 -9.22
N MET A 260 9.40 -12.58 -9.40
CA MET A 260 9.37 -13.46 -10.57
C MET A 260 9.08 -12.70 -11.87
N MET A 261 8.17 -11.73 -11.85
CA MET A 261 7.90 -10.89 -13.02
C MET A 261 9.12 -10.04 -13.43
N ASN A 262 9.88 -9.52 -12.46
CA ASN A 262 11.10 -8.75 -12.75
C ASN A 262 12.17 -9.64 -13.39
N HIS A 263 12.41 -10.82 -12.80
CA HIS A 263 13.31 -11.82 -13.37
C HIS A 263 12.88 -12.27 -14.77
N LEU A 264 11.57 -12.46 -14.99
CA LEU A 264 11.03 -12.82 -16.30
C LEU A 264 11.32 -11.74 -17.34
N LYS A 265 11.08 -10.47 -17.01
CA LYS A 265 11.33 -9.35 -17.92
C LYS A 265 12.80 -9.26 -18.29
N ASP A 266 13.71 -9.37 -17.32
CA ASP A 266 15.14 -9.33 -17.61
C ASP A 266 15.56 -10.54 -18.46
N HIS A 267 15.09 -11.74 -18.13
CA HIS A 267 15.35 -12.94 -18.94
C HIS A 267 14.89 -12.78 -20.40
N LEU A 268 13.64 -12.37 -20.61
CA LEU A 268 13.04 -12.23 -21.93
C LEU A 268 13.68 -11.09 -22.75
N LYS A 269 14.04 -10.00 -22.08
CA LYS A 269 14.69 -8.83 -22.68
C LYS A 269 16.15 -9.14 -23.07
N ASP A 270 16.92 -9.71 -22.14
CA ASP A 270 18.37 -9.88 -22.31
C ASP A 270 18.75 -11.14 -23.11
N LYS A 271 17.97 -12.22 -23.02
CA LYS A 271 18.28 -13.49 -23.70
C LYS A 271 17.47 -13.74 -24.98
N GLU A 272 16.21 -13.30 -25.01
CA GLU A 272 15.25 -13.67 -26.07
C GLU A 272 14.86 -12.49 -26.97
N ASP A 273 15.43 -11.28 -26.77
CA ASP A 273 15.11 -10.02 -27.48
C ASP A 273 13.59 -9.73 -27.57
N ILE A 274 12.85 -10.02 -26.50
CA ILE A 274 11.43 -9.74 -26.41
C ILE A 274 11.22 -8.29 -25.95
N LYS A 275 10.25 -7.63 -26.57
CA LYS A 275 9.88 -6.22 -26.31
C LYS A 275 8.50 -6.08 -25.70
N TYR A 276 7.61 -7.01 -26.01
CA TYR A 276 6.21 -6.97 -25.61
C TYR A 276 5.81 -8.24 -24.86
N LEU A 277 5.11 -8.06 -23.74
CA LEU A 277 4.39 -9.14 -23.07
C LEU A 277 2.91 -8.92 -23.25
N MET A 278 2.17 -10.00 -23.49
CA MET A 278 0.72 -9.97 -23.55
C MET A 278 0.14 -11.09 -22.71
N THR A 279 -1.02 -10.82 -22.11
CA THR A 279 -1.71 -11.77 -21.24
C THR A 279 -3.20 -11.51 -21.29
N TYR A 280 -3.99 -12.57 -21.13
CA TYR A 280 -5.37 -12.45 -20.70
C TYR A 280 -5.40 -12.54 -19.18
N ALA A 281 -5.86 -11.48 -18.52
CA ALA A 281 -5.91 -11.39 -17.06
C ALA A 281 -7.36 -11.48 -16.58
N ASP A 282 -7.59 -12.27 -15.54
CA ASP A 282 -8.85 -12.27 -14.82
C ASP A 282 -9.00 -10.99 -13.98
N ASN A 283 -10.22 -10.74 -13.51
CA ASN A 283 -10.53 -9.53 -12.76
C ASN A 283 -9.73 -9.40 -11.45
N HIS A 284 -9.36 -10.53 -10.83
CA HIS A 284 -8.58 -10.54 -9.59
C HIS A 284 -7.10 -10.23 -9.83
N ALA A 285 -6.51 -10.67 -10.95
CA ALA A 285 -5.10 -10.41 -11.27
C ALA A 285 -4.86 -9.09 -11.99
N MET A 286 -5.89 -8.40 -12.50
CA MET A 286 -5.72 -7.10 -13.18
C MET A 286 -4.88 -6.09 -12.37
N GLY A 287 -5.09 -6.01 -11.06
CA GLY A 287 -4.32 -5.12 -10.19
C GLY A 287 -2.84 -5.49 -10.11
N PHE A 288 -2.53 -6.80 -10.12
CA PHE A 288 -1.16 -7.30 -10.18
C PHE A 288 -0.48 -6.93 -11.50
N PHE A 289 -1.14 -7.18 -12.63
CA PHE A 289 -0.57 -6.85 -13.94
C PHE A 289 -0.38 -5.34 -14.13
N LYS A 290 -1.34 -4.50 -13.70
CA LYS A 290 -1.19 -3.03 -13.71
C LYS A 290 0.02 -2.57 -12.90
N LYS A 291 0.23 -3.12 -11.69
CA LYS A 291 1.42 -2.82 -10.86
C LYS A 291 2.73 -3.22 -11.55
N ASN A 292 2.70 -4.22 -12.42
CA ASN A 292 3.83 -4.66 -13.21
C ASN A 292 3.91 -3.97 -14.59
N GLY A 293 3.21 -2.86 -14.80
CA GLY A 293 3.32 -2.06 -16.04
C GLY A 293 2.57 -2.64 -17.23
N PHE A 294 1.56 -3.47 -17.00
CA PHE A 294 0.59 -3.84 -18.03
C PHE A 294 -0.53 -2.80 -18.13
N THR A 295 -1.01 -2.56 -19.33
CA THR A 295 -2.14 -1.69 -19.65
C THR A 295 -3.16 -2.42 -20.52
N THR A 296 -4.41 -2.00 -20.47
CA THR A 296 -5.48 -2.47 -21.37
C THR A 296 -5.41 -1.79 -22.75
N GLU A 297 -4.61 -0.74 -22.88
CA GLU A 297 -4.38 -0.04 -24.15
C GLU A 297 -3.34 -0.80 -24.99
N ILE A 298 -3.82 -1.55 -26.00
CA ILE A 298 -2.95 -2.34 -26.88
C ILE A 298 -2.38 -1.45 -27.99
N THR A 299 -1.09 -1.18 -27.88
CA THR A 299 -0.30 -0.38 -28.83
C THR A 299 0.37 -1.21 -29.94
N LEU A 300 0.46 -2.54 -29.75
CA LEU A 300 1.05 -3.44 -30.76
C LEU A 300 0.07 -3.64 -31.93
N GLU A 301 0.61 -3.65 -33.15
CA GLU A 301 -0.17 -3.88 -34.35
C GLU A 301 -0.90 -5.23 -34.29
N ARG A 302 -2.19 -5.25 -34.64
CA ARG A 302 -3.05 -6.44 -34.53
C ARG A 302 -2.50 -7.65 -35.28
N SER A 303 -1.90 -7.44 -36.45
CA SER A 303 -1.29 -8.49 -37.27
C SER A 303 -0.22 -9.31 -36.53
N LEU A 304 0.44 -8.72 -35.53
CA LEU A 304 1.55 -9.33 -34.79
C LEU A 304 1.09 -10.21 -33.61
N TRP A 305 -0.17 -10.16 -33.20
CA TRP A 305 -0.64 -10.88 -32.02
C TRP A 305 -2.00 -11.55 -32.18
N VAL A 306 -2.88 -11.03 -33.05
CA VAL A 306 -4.18 -11.64 -33.32
C VAL A 306 -3.95 -12.99 -33.99
N HIS A 307 -4.64 -14.03 -33.50
CA HIS A 307 -4.47 -15.46 -33.82
C HIS A 307 -3.21 -16.16 -33.27
N PHE A 308 -2.24 -15.43 -32.70
CA PHE A 308 -1.08 -16.04 -32.05
C PHE A 308 -1.34 -16.35 -30.57
N ILE A 309 -2.00 -15.42 -29.90
CA ILE A 309 -2.36 -15.48 -28.48
C ILE A 309 -3.72 -16.16 -28.33
N LYS A 310 -3.90 -16.93 -27.27
CA LYS A 310 -5.17 -17.60 -26.97
C LYS A 310 -6.15 -16.65 -26.30
N ASP A 311 -7.39 -16.66 -26.77
CA ASP A 311 -8.50 -15.93 -26.15
C ASP A 311 -9.10 -16.73 -25.00
N TYR A 312 -9.48 -16.03 -23.93
CA TYR A 312 -10.11 -16.62 -22.75
C TYR A 312 -11.38 -15.83 -22.41
N ASP A 313 -12.48 -16.56 -22.17
CA ASP A 313 -13.74 -15.97 -21.73
C ASP A 313 -13.57 -15.29 -20.37
N GLU A 314 -14.26 -14.16 -20.18
CA GLU A 314 -14.24 -13.36 -18.95
C GLU A 314 -12.86 -12.79 -18.55
N ALA A 315 -11.87 -12.85 -19.45
CA ALA A 315 -10.55 -12.27 -19.24
C ALA A 315 -10.35 -11.00 -20.08
N THR A 316 -9.58 -10.06 -19.54
CA THR A 316 -9.22 -8.83 -20.24
C THR A 316 -7.81 -8.95 -20.81
N ILE A 317 -7.66 -8.66 -22.10
CA ILE A 317 -6.35 -8.59 -22.74
C ILE A 317 -5.55 -7.40 -22.20
N MET A 318 -4.30 -7.63 -21.86
CA MET A 318 -3.38 -6.63 -21.35
C MET A 318 -2.01 -6.73 -22.03
N GLN A 319 -1.38 -5.58 -22.27
CA GLN A 319 -0.05 -5.47 -22.86
C GLN A 319 0.94 -4.81 -21.89
N CYS A 320 2.16 -5.33 -21.80
CA CYS A 320 3.31 -4.64 -21.20
C CYS A 320 4.37 -4.40 -22.27
N LYS A 321 4.72 -3.12 -22.49
CA LYS A 321 5.88 -2.73 -23.31
C LYS A 321 7.10 -2.58 -22.40
N MET A 322 8.09 -3.45 -22.57
CA MET A 322 9.29 -3.45 -21.73
C MET A 322 10.25 -2.32 -22.11
N ILE A 323 10.92 -1.76 -21.10
CA ILE A 323 11.92 -0.71 -21.24
C ILE A 323 13.29 -1.37 -21.34
N GLN A 324 13.86 -1.39 -22.54
CA GLN A 324 15.09 -2.12 -22.86
C GLN A 324 16.30 -1.68 -22.03
N LYS A 325 16.36 -0.41 -21.62
CA LYS A 325 17.49 0.16 -20.85
C LYS A 325 17.45 -0.15 -19.35
N VAL A 326 16.37 -0.74 -18.84
CA VAL A 326 16.17 -0.96 -17.40
C VAL A 326 16.42 -2.42 -17.06
N GLN A 327 17.16 -2.66 -15.99
CA GLN A 327 17.24 -3.97 -15.34
C GLN A 327 16.18 -4.04 -14.24
N TYR A 328 15.18 -4.88 -14.46
CA TYR A 328 13.98 -4.95 -13.61
C TYR A 328 14.26 -5.55 -12.24
N THR A 329 15.24 -6.45 -12.09
CA THR A 329 15.66 -6.99 -10.78
C THR A 329 16.17 -5.88 -9.85
N HIS A 330 16.89 -4.88 -10.38
CA HIS A 330 17.38 -3.72 -9.62
C HIS A 330 16.46 -2.49 -9.68
N LEU A 331 15.20 -2.66 -10.10
CA LEU A 331 14.27 -1.54 -10.31
C LEU A 331 14.13 -0.65 -9.06
N GLN A 332 14.06 -1.23 -7.87
CA GLN A 332 13.92 -0.47 -6.63
C GLN A 332 15.14 0.42 -6.35
N GLU A 333 16.34 -0.08 -6.62
CA GLU A 333 17.58 0.68 -6.48
C GLU A 333 17.66 1.82 -7.49
N ILE A 334 17.32 1.54 -8.75
CA ILE A 334 17.32 2.56 -9.81
C ILE A 334 16.37 3.69 -9.45
N LEU A 335 15.14 3.36 -9.02
CA LEU A 335 14.14 4.36 -8.62
C LEU A 335 14.58 5.15 -7.39
N ALA A 336 15.21 4.50 -6.40
CA ALA A 336 15.75 5.18 -5.22
C ALA A 336 16.86 6.18 -5.58
N LYS A 337 17.78 5.78 -6.47
CA LYS A 337 18.84 6.64 -7.00
C LYS A 337 18.27 7.83 -7.77
N GLN A 338 17.27 7.61 -8.64
CA GLN A 338 16.60 8.67 -9.38
C GLN A 338 15.88 9.67 -8.46
N LYS A 339 15.13 9.16 -7.47
CA LYS A 339 14.44 9.99 -6.47
C LYS A 339 15.42 10.86 -5.69
N ARG A 340 16.56 10.30 -5.28
CA ARG A 340 17.62 11.04 -4.60
C ARG A 340 18.23 12.12 -5.48
N ALA A 341 18.55 11.82 -6.73
CA ALA A 341 19.09 12.80 -7.68
C ALA A 341 18.14 14.00 -7.86
N ILE A 342 16.83 13.76 -7.90
CA ILE A 342 15.80 14.81 -7.94
C ILE A 342 15.80 15.62 -6.64
N GLN A 343 15.88 14.97 -5.47
CA GLN A 343 15.91 15.65 -4.17
C GLN A 343 17.14 16.54 -4.01
N ILE A 344 18.31 16.09 -4.47
CA ILE A 344 19.54 16.89 -4.46
C ILE A 344 19.36 18.16 -5.30
N LYS A 345 18.94 18.01 -6.57
CA LYS A 345 18.66 19.17 -7.44
C LYS A 345 17.59 20.11 -6.89
N LEU A 346 16.56 19.56 -6.23
CA LEU A 346 15.53 20.37 -5.59
C LEU A 346 16.11 21.18 -4.43
N THR A 347 17.02 20.58 -3.65
CA THR A 347 17.68 21.23 -2.50
C THR A 347 18.63 22.34 -2.97
N GLU A 348 19.39 22.13 -4.04
CA GLU A 348 20.25 23.14 -4.64
C GLU A 348 19.47 24.35 -5.18
N ARG A 349 18.34 24.09 -5.85
CA ARG A 349 17.47 25.15 -6.39
C ARG A 349 16.64 25.85 -5.31
N ARG A 350 16.36 25.16 -4.21
CA ARG A 350 15.63 25.72 -3.08
C ARG A 350 16.55 26.71 -2.36
N LYS A 351 16.49 27.98 -2.76
CA LYS A 351 16.98 29.10 -1.95
C LYS A 351 16.38 28.91 -0.55
N GLN A 352 17.27 28.58 0.40
CA GLN A 352 17.04 28.30 1.82
C GLN A 352 15.58 28.02 2.22
N ALA A 353 15.32 26.80 2.71
CA ALA A 353 14.17 26.57 3.57
C ALA A 353 14.40 27.29 4.90
N THR A 354 14.39 28.63 4.87
CA THR A 354 14.53 29.46 6.05
C THR A 354 13.30 29.19 6.90
N ILE A 355 13.51 28.55 8.05
CA ILE A 355 12.43 28.34 9.01
C ILE A 355 12.18 29.71 9.64
N TYR A 356 11.10 30.36 9.21
CA TYR A 356 10.68 31.62 9.78
C TYR A 356 10.09 31.40 11.17
N LYS A 357 10.46 32.28 12.12
CA LYS A 357 9.80 32.32 13.43
C LYS A 357 8.30 32.52 13.21
N GLY A 358 7.48 31.74 13.91
CA GLY A 358 6.02 31.89 13.85
C GLY A 358 5.60 33.30 14.26
N ILE A 359 4.55 33.82 13.62
CA ILE A 359 3.95 35.11 13.97
C ILE A 359 3.38 34.99 15.39
N GLU A 360 3.71 35.94 16.28
CA GLU A 360 3.25 35.91 17.66
C GLU A 360 1.73 36.16 17.74
N LYS A 361 1.01 35.30 18.48
CA LYS A 361 -0.47 35.24 18.49
C LYS A 361 -1.18 36.45 19.13
N ASN A 362 -0.45 37.39 19.72
CA ASN A 362 -1.03 38.53 20.46
C ASN A 362 -1.28 39.77 19.60
N LEU A 363 -1.31 39.63 18.27
CA LEU A 363 -1.57 40.74 17.36
C LEU A 363 -3.08 40.98 17.22
N VAL A 364 -3.60 41.93 18.01
CA VAL A 364 -4.97 42.46 17.90
C VAL A 364 -5.18 43.26 16.59
N LYS A 365 -4.13 43.42 15.77
CA LYS A 365 -4.13 44.21 14.53
C LYS A 365 -3.66 43.37 13.33
N PRO A 366 -4.20 43.63 12.12
CA PRO A 366 -3.71 43.02 10.88
C PRO A 366 -2.20 43.29 10.69
N VAL A 367 -1.44 42.24 10.37
CA VAL A 367 -0.01 42.36 10.08
C VAL A 367 0.17 42.77 8.63
N GLU A 368 1.03 43.77 8.39
CA GLU A 368 1.39 44.15 7.03
C GLU A 368 2.12 42.99 6.31
N PRO A 369 1.64 42.53 5.13
CA PRO A 369 2.20 41.37 4.44
C PRO A 369 3.71 41.49 4.13
N MET A 370 4.20 42.71 3.87
CA MET A 370 5.62 42.96 3.57
C MET A 370 6.54 42.80 4.78
N THR A 371 6.00 42.78 5.99
CA THR A 371 6.72 42.51 7.24
C THR A 371 7.03 41.02 7.40
N ILE A 372 6.32 40.15 6.67
CA ILE A 372 6.55 38.70 6.66
C ILE A 372 7.64 38.39 5.64
N LEU A 373 8.82 38.01 6.13
CA LEU A 373 10.01 37.79 5.29
C LEU A 373 9.75 36.82 4.12
N GLY A 374 9.03 35.72 4.37
CA GLY A 374 8.67 34.75 3.34
C GLY A 374 7.74 35.28 2.24
N ILE A 375 6.86 36.24 2.56
CA ILE A 375 5.99 36.90 1.58
C ILE A 375 6.82 37.89 0.75
N LYS A 376 7.68 38.68 1.39
CA LYS A 376 8.60 39.60 0.72
C LYS A 376 9.52 38.88 -0.28
N GLU A 377 10.07 37.74 0.10
CA GLU A 377 10.94 36.93 -0.76
C GLU A 377 10.21 36.21 -1.91
N SER A 378 8.92 35.96 -1.76
CA SER A 378 8.10 35.34 -2.81
C SER A 378 7.84 36.25 -4.01
N GLY A 379 8.26 37.52 -3.93
CA GLY A 379 8.01 38.54 -4.95
C GLY A 379 6.57 39.04 -4.93
N TRP A 380 5.87 38.87 -3.82
CA TRP A 380 4.52 39.36 -3.63
C TRP A 380 4.49 40.90 -3.68
N THR A 381 3.52 41.45 -4.41
CA THR A 381 3.32 42.90 -4.51
C THR A 381 1.87 43.25 -4.16
N PRO A 382 1.63 44.45 -3.59
CA PRO A 382 0.27 44.94 -3.34
C PRO A 382 -0.62 44.95 -4.60
N GLU A 383 -0.02 45.13 -5.78
CA GLU A 383 -0.72 45.06 -7.07
C GLU A 383 -1.22 43.64 -7.42
N MET A 384 -0.50 42.60 -7.01
CA MET A 384 -0.95 41.21 -7.15
C MET A 384 -2.17 40.95 -6.26
N GLU A 385 -2.19 41.53 -5.05
CA GLU A 385 -3.34 41.46 -4.15
C GLU A 385 -4.54 42.24 -4.71
N ALA A 386 -4.34 43.44 -5.25
CA ALA A 386 -5.39 44.21 -5.91
C ALA A 386 -5.98 43.47 -7.12
N ARG A 387 -5.15 42.80 -7.93
CA ARG A 387 -5.60 41.93 -9.04
C ARG A 387 -6.43 40.73 -8.55
N ALA A 388 -6.04 40.10 -7.44
CA ALA A 388 -6.81 39.01 -6.84
C ALA A 388 -8.21 39.47 -6.38
N HIS A 389 -8.32 40.71 -5.92
CA HIS A 389 -9.56 41.32 -5.45
C HIS A 389 -10.48 41.85 -6.57
N GLY A 390 -9.94 42.12 -7.76
CA GLY A 390 -10.65 42.80 -8.86
C GLY A 390 -11.76 41.99 -9.56
N ASN A 391 -11.76 40.65 -9.47
CA ASN A 391 -12.75 39.84 -10.19
C ASN A 391 -13.29 38.65 -9.36
N LYS A 392 -13.91 38.97 -8.21
CA LYS A 392 -14.42 37.98 -7.24
C LYS A 392 -15.39 36.95 -7.83
N LYS A 393 -16.19 37.30 -8.85
CA LYS A 393 -17.18 36.39 -9.45
C LYS A 393 -16.54 35.32 -10.34
N THR A 394 -15.63 35.70 -11.24
CA THR A 394 -14.91 34.76 -12.12
C THR A 394 -13.91 33.92 -11.32
N ASN A 395 -13.16 34.52 -10.39
CA ASN A 395 -12.22 33.77 -9.55
C ASN A 395 -12.95 32.72 -8.68
N ARG A 396 -14.13 33.04 -8.13
CA ARG A 396 -14.93 32.07 -7.37
C ARG A 396 -15.42 30.92 -8.26
N SER A 397 -15.82 31.20 -9.49
CA SER A 397 -16.25 30.16 -10.44
C SER A 397 -15.09 29.23 -10.83
N ILE A 398 -13.92 29.79 -11.15
CA ILE A 398 -12.70 29.04 -11.47
C ILE A 398 -12.28 28.18 -10.27
N MET A 399 -12.20 28.77 -9.07
CA MET A 399 -11.81 28.04 -7.86
C MET A 399 -12.83 26.96 -7.50
N ALA A 400 -14.13 27.19 -7.69
CA ALA A 400 -15.17 26.17 -7.49
C ALA A 400 -15.03 25.01 -8.47
N SER A 401 -14.71 25.29 -9.74
CA SER A 401 -14.45 24.28 -10.76
C SER A 401 -13.21 23.43 -10.43
N ILE A 402 -12.09 24.07 -10.11
CA ILE A 402 -10.85 23.40 -9.70
C ILE A 402 -11.08 22.56 -8.44
N THR A 403 -11.81 23.09 -7.47
CA THR A 403 -12.11 22.36 -6.23
C THR A 403 -13.02 21.16 -6.49
N ALA A 404 -14.00 21.28 -7.38
CA ALA A 404 -14.86 20.16 -7.77
C ALA A 404 -14.04 19.05 -8.46
N GLU A 405 -13.10 19.42 -9.31
CA GLU A 405 -12.22 18.48 -10.02
C GLU A 405 -11.21 17.80 -9.08
N LEU A 406 -10.59 18.57 -8.18
CA LEU A 406 -9.75 18.03 -7.10
C LEU A 406 -10.53 17.07 -6.20
N LYS A 407 -11.76 17.43 -5.80
CA LYS A 407 -12.62 16.56 -4.99
C LYS A 407 -12.96 15.25 -5.70
N LYS A 408 -13.09 15.23 -7.03
CA LYS A 408 -13.32 14.00 -7.80
C LYS A 408 -12.11 13.05 -7.78
N HIS A 409 -10.89 13.56 -7.66
CA HIS A 409 -9.68 12.73 -7.67
C HIS A 409 -9.64 11.78 -6.44
N ALA A 410 -9.26 10.51 -6.64
CA ALA A 410 -9.28 9.49 -5.58
C ALA A 410 -8.38 9.82 -4.38
N LYS A 411 -7.27 10.52 -4.62
CA LYS A 411 -6.30 10.91 -3.57
C LYS A 411 -6.66 12.20 -2.81
N SER A 412 -7.80 12.83 -3.09
CA SER A 412 -8.17 14.09 -2.42
C SER A 412 -8.83 13.91 -1.06
N TRP A 413 -9.06 12.67 -0.60
CA TRP A 413 -9.73 12.35 0.66
C TRP A 413 -9.20 13.13 1.89
N PRO A 414 -7.89 13.42 2.06
CA PRO A 414 -7.40 14.18 3.23
C PRO A 414 -7.84 15.65 3.23
N PHE A 415 -8.26 16.17 2.08
CA PHE A 415 -8.66 17.57 1.89
C PHE A 415 -10.17 17.74 1.73
N ARG A 416 -10.95 16.64 1.77
CA ARG A 416 -12.41 16.70 1.63
C ARG A 416 -13.08 17.16 2.91
N ASN A 417 -12.55 16.73 4.05
CA ASN A 417 -13.04 17.08 5.37
C ASN A 417 -11.92 17.76 6.16
N PRO A 418 -12.24 18.80 6.94
CA PRO A 418 -11.27 19.40 7.85
C PRO A 418 -10.78 18.34 8.86
N VAL A 419 -9.49 18.38 9.17
CA VAL A 419 -8.88 17.51 10.19
C VAL A 419 -9.49 17.87 11.54
N ASN A 420 -9.96 16.86 12.28
CA ASN A 420 -10.59 17.08 13.57
C ASN A 420 -9.52 17.52 14.58
N GLY A 421 -9.77 18.60 15.32
CA GLY A 421 -8.75 19.19 16.22
C GLY A 421 -8.33 18.30 17.38
N GLU A 422 -9.08 17.23 17.64
CA GLU A 422 -8.80 16.24 18.68
C GLU A 422 -7.86 15.10 18.20
N GLU A 423 -7.54 15.04 16.90
CA GLU A 423 -6.68 13.99 16.30
C GLU A 423 -5.22 14.43 16.03
N THR A 424 -4.86 15.69 16.32
CA THR A 424 -3.48 16.20 16.30
C THR A 424 -2.90 16.30 17.70
#